data_AF-A0A958PEQ7-F1
#
_entry.id   AF-A0A958PEQ7-F1
#
_cell.length_a   1.000
_cell.length_b   1.000
_cell.length_c   1.000
_cell.angle_alpha   90.00
_cell.angle_beta   90.00
_cell.angle_gamma   90.00
#
_symmetry.space_group_name_H-M   'P 1'
#
loop_
_entity.id
_entity.type
_entity.pdbx_description
1 polymer ?
#
loop_
_entity_poly.entity_id
_entity_poly.type
_entity_poly.pdbx_seq_one_letter_code
_entity_poly.pdbx_strand_id
1 'polypeptide(L)'
;MTKKARIHEITSPFLFDPSSVGRSMKKLEMDVIQTSNQEVVSYWYHGENQSAVVVWVDEKKNIIKQQIIYFSQVVEWNILEGIRTGWIAEEEEGLRPNKINKDIKDIHYDQELQKMAISQAIQIIESMDCLEEPVYQALIRNLKESPQISKMSSHEVMTLFGQSYNKKTKLTWWQKLLFLFK
;
A
#
# COMPACT_ATOMS: atom_id res chain seq x y z
N MET A 1 -30.47 -4.81 -48.87
CA MET A 1 -29.74 -4.33 -47.67
C MET A 1 -29.81 -5.41 -46.60
N THR A 2 -28.76 -6.19 -46.42
CA THR A 2 -28.73 -7.35 -45.53
C THR A 2 -28.01 -6.96 -44.24
N LYS A 3 -28.74 -6.92 -43.11
CA LYS A 3 -28.17 -6.70 -41.78
C LYS A 3 -27.28 -7.91 -41.43
N LYS A 4 -25.96 -7.74 -41.48
CA LYS A 4 -25.01 -8.71 -40.91
C LYS A 4 -25.21 -8.72 -39.39
N ALA A 5 -25.63 -9.87 -38.86
CA ALA A 5 -25.63 -10.13 -37.43
C ALA A 5 -24.19 -10.03 -36.91
N ARG A 6 -23.98 -9.19 -35.89
CA ARG A 6 -22.74 -9.20 -35.11
C ARG A 6 -22.69 -10.54 -34.36
N ILE A 7 -21.74 -11.38 -34.75
CA ILE A 7 -21.35 -12.55 -33.97
C ILE A 7 -20.75 -11.98 -32.67
N HIS A 8 -21.37 -12.27 -31.53
CA HIS A 8 -20.74 -12.03 -30.24
C HIS A 8 -19.51 -12.93 -30.19
N GLU A 9 -18.31 -12.33 -30.25
CA GLU A 9 -17.08 -13.04 -29.94
C GLU A 9 -17.22 -13.63 -28.54
N ILE A 10 -17.17 -14.96 -28.46
CA ILE A 10 -17.07 -15.68 -27.20
C ILE A 10 -15.67 -15.35 -26.68
N THR A 11 -15.56 -14.26 -25.90
CA THR A 11 -14.34 -13.95 -25.16
C THR A 11 -14.10 -15.11 -24.20
N SER A 12 -12.99 -15.83 -24.41
CA SER A 12 -12.53 -16.88 -23.52
C SER A 12 -12.56 -16.38 -22.07
N PRO A 13 -12.93 -17.23 -21.09
CA PRO A 13 -12.98 -16.82 -19.69
C PRO A 13 -11.62 -16.24 -19.29
N PHE A 14 -11.63 -15.02 -18.77
CA PHE A 14 -10.44 -14.37 -18.25
C PHE A 14 -10.08 -15.06 -16.94
N LEU A 15 -9.01 -15.86 -16.95
CA LEU A 15 -8.45 -16.46 -15.74
C LEU A 15 -7.47 -15.46 -15.12
N PHE A 16 -7.76 -15.04 -13.90
CA PHE A 16 -6.87 -14.17 -13.14
C PHE A 16 -5.60 -14.93 -12.71
N ASP A 17 -4.42 -14.42 -13.09
CA ASP A 17 -3.11 -14.88 -12.59
C ASP A 17 -2.48 -13.80 -11.69
N PRO A 18 -2.50 -13.97 -10.35
CA PRO A 18 -1.89 -13.04 -9.40
C PRO A 18 -0.38 -12.85 -9.65
N SER A 19 0.29 -13.90 -10.13
CA SER A 19 1.75 -13.87 -10.34
C SER A 19 2.11 -12.97 -11.51
N SER A 20 1.30 -12.97 -12.57
CA SER A 20 1.47 -12.04 -13.70
C SER A 20 1.30 -10.59 -13.27
N VAL A 21 0.34 -10.32 -12.38
CA VAL A 21 0.17 -8.99 -11.80
C VAL A 21 1.40 -8.58 -11.01
N GLY A 22 1.91 -9.44 -10.12
CA GLY A 22 3.13 -9.17 -9.36
C GLY A 22 4.34 -8.86 -10.23
N ARG A 23 4.60 -9.67 -11.27
CA ARG A 23 5.71 -9.45 -12.23
C ARG A 23 5.59 -8.15 -13.02
N SER A 24 4.37 -7.64 -13.20
CA SER A 24 4.14 -6.37 -13.90
C SER A 24 4.44 -5.13 -13.06
N MET A 25 4.59 -5.29 -11.73
CA MET A 25 4.73 -4.18 -10.80
C MET A 25 6.04 -3.44 -10.97
N LYS A 26 5.96 -2.10 -11.04
CA LYS A 26 7.10 -1.20 -11.08
C LYS A 26 6.95 -0.11 -10.02
N LYS A 27 8.05 0.21 -9.34
CA LYS A 27 8.10 1.36 -8.44
C LYS A 27 7.93 2.65 -9.24
N LEU A 28 6.90 3.43 -8.93
CA LEU A 28 6.50 4.59 -9.72
C LEU A 28 6.70 5.91 -8.97
N GLU A 29 6.32 5.95 -7.70
CA GLU A 29 6.31 7.20 -6.93
C GLU A 29 6.72 6.98 -5.47
N MET A 30 7.25 8.04 -4.87
CA MET A 30 7.52 8.16 -3.46
C MET A 30 6.98 9.51 -2.99
N ASP A 31 6.07 9.50 -2.02
CA ASP A 31 5.52 10.72 -1.42
C ASP A 31 5.89 10.79 0.07
N VAL A 32 6.19 12.00 0.55
CA VAL A 32 6.54 12.27 1.96
C VAL A 32 5.39 13.00 2.61
N ILE A 33 4.73 12.31 3.54
CA ILE A 33 3.57 12.79 4.29
C ILE A 33 4.06 13.32 5.64
N GLN A 34 3.96 14.63 5.82
CA GLN A 34 4.21 15.29 7.09
C GLN A 34 3.01 15.10 8.01
N THR A 35 3.17 14.33 9.09
CA THR A 35 2.16 14.25 10.16
C THR A 35 2.52 15.24 11.28
N SER A 36 1.63 15.40 12.27
CA SER A 36 1.92 16.27 13.43
C SER A 36 3.15 15.83 14.23
N ASN A 37 3.48 14.53 14.21
CA ASN A 37 4.43 13.92 15.13
C ASN A 37 5.64 13.27 14.45
N GLN A 38 5.56 12.95 13.15
CA GLN A 38 6.61 12.25 12.40
C GLN A 38 6.44 12.39 10.88
N GLU A 39 7.50 12.13 10.13
CA GLU A 39 7.44 11.93 8.68
C GLU A 39 7.06 10.48 8.35
N VAL A 40 6.13 10.31 7.40
CA VAL A 40 5.77 9.01 6.83
C VAL A 40 6.09 9.04 5.35
N VAL A 41 6.80 8.03 4.85
CA VAL A 41 7.08 7.89 3.42
C VAL A 41 6.16 6.84 2.84
N SER A 42 5.46 7.17 1.75
CA SER A 42 4.68 6.21 0.98
C SER A 42 5.42 5.82 -0.30
N TYR A 43 5.53 4.53 -0.57
CA TYR A 43 6.06 3.98 -1.82
C TYR A 43 4.93 3.37 -2.62
N TRP A 44 4.87 3.72 -3.91
CA TRP A 44 3.83 3.27 -4.82
C TRP A 44 4.43 2.36 -5.89
N TYR A 45 3.84 1.18 -6.03
CA TYR A 45 4.15 0.22 -7.08
C TYR A 45 2.89 0.05 -7.93
N HIS A 46 3.01 0.22 -9.24
CA HIS A 46 1.89 0.08 -10.17
C HIS A 46 2.15 -1.09 -11.11
N GLY A 47 1.10 -1.88 -11.33
CA GLY A 47 1.10 -3.00 -12.27
C GLY A 47 0.07 -2.79 -13.37
N GLU A 48 -0.11 -3.83 -14.18
CA GLU A 48 -1.15 -3.87 -15.21
C GLU A 48 -2.56 -3.95 -14.59
N ASN A 49 -3.59 -3.73 -15.41
CA ASN A 49 -5.00 -3.88 -15.02
C ASN A 49 -5.39 -3.07 -13.77
N GLN A 50 -4.85 -1.86 -13.64
CA GLN A 50 -5.14 -0.95 -12.53
C GLN A 50 -4.76 -1.52 -11.15
N SER A 51 -3.79 -2.44 -11.12
CA SER A 51 -3.27 -2.98 -9.87
C SER A 51 -2.23 -2.05 -9.25
N ALA A 52 -2.20 -2.01 -7.93
CA ALA A 52 -1.24 -1.22 -7.18
C ALA A 52 -0.87 -1.86 -5.84
N VAL A 53 0.36 -1.65 -5.41
CA VAL A 53 0.81 -1.89 -4.03
C VAL A 53 1.31 -0.57 -3.46
N VAL A 54 0.78 -0.19 -2.30
CA VAL A 54 1.17 1.02 -1.59
C VAL A 54 1.72 0.62 -0.23
N VAL A 55 2.89 1.14 0.13
CA VAL A 55 3.58 0.81 1.38
C VAL A 55 3.90 2.10 2.11
N TRP A 56 3.46 2.22 3.36
CA TRP A 56 3.78 3.36 4.22
C TRP A 56 4.81 2.94 5.25
N VAL A 57 5.89 3.71 5.35
CA VAL A 57 6.97 3.49 6.30
C VAL A 57 7.19 4.71 7.20
N ASP A 58 7.55 4.46 8.44
CA ASP A 58 7.96 5.51 9.38
C ASP A 58 9.43 5.96 9.13
N GLU A 59 9.90 6.91 9.94
CA GLU A 59 11.27 7.43 9.89
C GLU A 59 12.35 6.35 10.14
N LYS A 60 12.00 5.31 10.90
CA LYS A 60 12.85 4.15 11.19
C LYS A 60 12.76 3.05 10.13
N LYS A 61 12.01 3.30 9.04
CA LYS A 61 11.77 2.36 7.93
C LYS A 61 10.94 1.14 8.32
N ASN A 62 10.20 1.19 9.42
CA ASN A 62 9.21 0.16 9.73
C ASN A 62 7.97 0.35 8.85
N ILE A 63 7.43 -0.74 8.32
CA ILE A 63 6.16 -0.71 7.59
C ILE A 63 5.03 -0.56 8.61
N ILE A 64 4.28 0.54 8.53
CA ILE A 64 3.14 0.83 9.42
C ILE A 64 1.80 0.51 8.76
N LYS A 65 1.77 0.47 7.42
CA LYS A 65 0.63 0.11 6.61
C LYS A 65 1.09 -0.40 5.24
N GLN A 66 0.34 -1.33 4.66
CA GLN A 66 0.44 -1.71 3.26
C GLN A 66 -0.95 -1.95 2.69
N GLN A 67 -1.14 -1.67 1.41
CA GLN A 67 -2.41 -1.85 0.71
C GLN A 67 -2.14 -2.41 -0.68
N ILE A 68 -2.82 -3.49 -1.03
CA ILE A 68 -2.74 -4.17 -2.31
C ILE A 68 -4.10 -4.05 -2.98
N ILE A 69 -4.11 -3.55 -4.21
CA ILE A 69 -5.32 -3.33 -5.02
C ILE A 69 -5.18 -4.10 -6.32
N TYR A 70 -6.20 -4.86 -6.69
CA TYR A 70 -6.31 -5.53 -7.99
C TYR A 70 -7.78 -5.84 -8.28
N PHE A 71 -8.26 -5.62 -9.51
CA PHE A 71 -9.67 -5.89 -9.89
C PHE A 71 -10.70 -5.37 -8.88
N SER A 72 -10.50 -4.11 -8.45
CA SER A 72 -11.31 -3.44 -7.42
C SER A 72 -11.27 -4.09 -6.03
N GLN A 73 -10.67 -5.28 -5.86
CA GLN A 73 -10.39 -5.89 -4.57
C GLN A 73 -9.26 -5.14 -3.85
N VAL A 74 -9.44 -4.95 -2.55
CA VAL A 74 -8.46 -4.37 -1.63
C VAL A 74 -8.09 -5.39 -0.58
N VAL A 75 -6.79 -5.53 -0.33
CA VAL A 75 -6.23 -6.18 0.85
C VAL A 75 -5.33 -5.17 1.54
N GLU A 76 -5.74 -4.76 2.73
CA GLU A 76 -4.98 -3.83 3.56
C GLU A 76 -4.43 -4.57 4.78
N TRP A 77 -3.22 -4.23 5.18
CA TRP A 77 -2.76 -4.45 6.54
C TRP A 77 -2.27 -3.13 7.14
N ASN A 78 -2.60 -2.88 8.40
CA ASN A 78 -1.96 -1.82 9.17
C ASN A 78 -1.64 -2.29 10.59
N ILE A 79 -0.65 -1.65 11.20
CA ILE A 79 -0.10 -2.06 12.50
C ILE A 79 -1.10 -1.95 13.66
N LEU A 80 -2.19 -1.18 13.52
CA LEU A 80 -3.18 -0.96 14.56
C LEU A 80 -4.29 -2.01 14.51
N GLU A 81 -4.80 -2.29 13.31
CA GLU A 81 -6.03 -3.05 13.10
C GLU A 81 -5.76 -4.45 12.52
N GLY A 82 -4.57 -4.71 11.98
CA GLY A 82 -4.23 -5.93 11.26
C GLY A 82 -4.76 -5.93 9.83
N ILE A 83 -5.12 -7.12 9.33
CA ILE A 83 -5.59 -7.30 7.95
C ILE A 83 -7.07 -6.91 7.84
N ARG A 84 -7.42 -6.23 6.74
CA ARG A 84 -8.79 -6.04 6.25
C ARG A 84 -8.85 -6.38 4.77
N THR A 85 -9.98 -6.92 4.34
CA THR A 85 -10.31 -7.08 2.92
C THR A 85 -11.51 -6.20 2.59
N GLY A 86 -11.63 -5.80 1.33
CA GLY A 86 -12.75 -5.00 0.87
C GLY A 86 -12.68 -4.76 -0.62
N TRP A 87 -13.49 -3.83 -1.11
CA TRP A 87 -13.50 -3.47 -2.52
C TRP A 87 -13.65 -1.96 -2.69
N ILE A 88 -13.19 -1.46 -3.85
CA ILE A 88 -13.33 -0.07 -4.25
C ILE A 88 -14.63 0.04 -5.05
N ALA A 89 -15.52 0.95 -4.65
CA ALA A 89 -16.67 1.29 -5.47
C ALA A 89 -16.21 2.08 -6.70
N GLU A 90 -16.34 1.49 -7.87
CA GLU A 90 -16.18 2.21 -9.13
C GLU A 90 -17.47 3.00 -9.37
N GLU A 91 -17.41 4.33 -9.23
CA GLU A 91 -18.48 5.17 -9.77
C GLU A 91 -18.49 4.99 -11.30
N GLU A 92 -19.67 4.70 -11.88
CA GLU A 92 -19.88 4.48 -13.32
C GLU A 92 -19.50 5.69 -14.22
N GLU A 93 -18.96 6.78 -13.65
CA GLU A 93 -18.45 7.92 -14.40
C GLU A 93 -17.07 7.63 -15.03
N GLY A 94 -17.09 6.79 -16.07
CA GLY A 94 -16.09 6.77 -17.13
C GLY A 94 -14.66 6.65 -16.66
N LEU A 95 -14.24 5.43 -16.34
CA LEU A 95 -12.86 5.02 -16.04
C LEU A 95 -11.85 5.69 -16.97
N ARG A 96 -11.25 6.79 -16.51
CA ARG A 96 -10.04 7.32 -17.11
C ARG A 96 -8.87 6.54 -16.52
N PRO A 97 -8.06 5.84 -17.33
CA PRO A 97 -6.98 4.95 -16.86
C PRO A 97 -5.87 5.65 -16.05
N ASN A 98 -5.89 6.98 -15.93
CA ASN A 98 -4.90 7.77 -15.18
C ASN A 98 -5.39 8.29 -13.81
N LYS A 99 -6.53 7.79 -13.29
CA LYS A 99 -7.15 8.28 -12.04
C LYS A 99 -7.02 7.37 -10.82
N ILE A 100 -6.13 6.38 -10.83
CA ILE A 100 -5.70 5.71 -9.57
C ILE A 100 -4.88 6.68 -8.70
N ASN A 101 -4.56 7.86 -9.23
CA ASN A 101 -3.84 8.91 -8.53
C ASN A 101 -4.77 9.63 -7.54
N LYS A 102 -4.49 9.39 -6.25
CA LYS A 102 -4.84 10.18 -5.07
C LYS A 102 -6.21 10.03 -4.41
N ASP A 103 -7.24 9.53 -5.09
CA ASP A 103 -8.61 9.57 -4.57
C ASP A 103 -9.28 8.18 -4.56
N ILE A 104 -8.68 7.17 -3.91
CA ILE A 104 -9.44 5.97 -3.51
C ILE A 104 -10.33 6.38 -2.34
N LYS A 105 -11.45 7.04 -2.64
CA LYS A 105 -12.31 7.68 -1.63
C LYS A 105 -13.29 6.71 -0.99
N ASP A 106 -13.68 5.64 -1.71
CA ASP A 106 -14.72 4.72 -1.26
C ASP A 106 -14.24 3.26 -1.26
N ILE A 107 -13.54 2.89 -0.19
CA ILE A 107 -13.24 1.49 0.13
C ILE A 107 -14.33 0.96 1.06
N HIS A 108 -15.03 -0.08 0.61
CA HIS A 108 -15.98 -0.82 1.40
C HIS A 108 -15.31 -2.07 1.96
N TYR A 109 -15.01 -2.05 3.26
CA TYR A 109 -14.44 -3.22 3.93
C TYR A 109 -15.48 -4.31 4.18
N ASP A 110 -15.04 -5.55 3.99
CA ASP A 110 -15.84 -6.73 4.28
C ASP A 110 -16.05 -6.89 5.79
N GLN A 111 -17.18 -7.46 6.19
CA GLN A 111 -17.41 -7.85 7.59
C GLN A 111 -16.51 -9.02 8.02
N GLU A 112 -16.18 -9.90 7.07
CA GLU A 112 -15.32 -11.07 7.28
C GLU A 112 -14.18 -11.08 6.25
N LEU A 113 -13.00 -11.52 6.69
CA LEU A 113 -11.82 -11.58 5.84
C LEU A 113 -11.99 -12.57 4.69
N GLN A 114 -11.76 -12.09 3.48
CA GLN A 114 -11.72 -12.91 2.27
C GLN A 114 -10.35 -13.61 2.15
N LYS A 115 -10.27 -14.85 2.64
CA LYS A 115 -9.02 -15.65 2.63
C LYS A 115 -8.39 -15.78 1.23
N MET A 116 -9.23 -15.89 0.20
CA MET A 116 -8.77 -15.96 -1.18
C MET A 116 -8.06 -14.68 -1.60
N ALA A 117 -8.62 -13.51 -1.25
CA ALA A 117 -8.03 -12.23 -1.58
C ALA A 117 -6.65 -12.07 -0.89
N ILE A 118 -6.53 -12.51 0.35
CA ILE A 118 -5.24 -12.49 1.08
C ILE A 118 -4.22 -13.41 0.39
N SER A 119 -4.63 -14.63 0.02
CA SER A 119 -3.75 -15.58 -0.71
C SER A 119 -3.27 -15.01 -2.04
N GLN A 120 -4.15 -14.35 -2.80
CA GLN A 120 -3.81 -13.70 -4.06
C GLN A 120 -2.87 -12.50 -3.84
N ALA A 121 -3.09 -11.69 -2.81
CA ALA A 121 -2.20 -10.58 -2.47
C ALA A 121 -0.80 -11.07 -2.09
N ILE A 122 -0.69 -12.19 -1.37
CA ILE A 122 0.60 -12.84 -1.07
C ILE A 122 1.29 -13.26 -2.38
N GLN A 123 0.59 -13.93 -3.29
CA GLN A 123 1.17 -14.36 -4.58
C GLN A 123 1.63 -13.18 -5.45
N ILE A 124 0.90 -12.05 -5.42
CA ILE A 124 1.31 -10.82 -6.08
C ILE A 124 2.66 -10.36 -5.51
N ILE A 125 2.78 -10.22 -4.18
CA ILE A 125 4.03 -9.77 -3.53
C ILE A 125 5.19 -10.75 -3.79
N GLU A 126 4.94 -12.06 -3.71
CA GLU A 126 5.92 -13.13 -4.00
C GLU A 126 6.43 -13.07 -5.45
N SER A 127 5.70 -12.44 -6.35
CA SER A 127 6.07 -12.30 -7.77
C SER A 127 6.61 -10.90 -8.14
N MET A 128 6.78 -9.99 -7.18
CA MET A 128 7.30 -8.64 -7.44
C MET A 128 8.84 -8.62 -7.46
N ASP A 129 9.42 -8.54 -8.66
CA ASP A 129 10.89 -8.51 -8.85
C ASP A 129 11.55 -7.17 -8.41
N CYS A 130 10.75 -6.15 -8.08
CA CYS A 130 11.23 -4.81 -7.77
C CYS A 130 11.36 -4.50 -6.27
N LEU A 131 11.11 -5.48 -5.39
CA LEU A 131 11.20 -5.32 -3.95
C LEU A 131 12.61 -5.69 -3.44
N GLU A 132 13.11 -4.90 -2.49
CA GLU A 132 14.31 -5.27 -1.74
C GLU A 132 13.96 -6.36 -0.71
N GLU A 133 14.88 -7.30 -0.47
CA GLU A 133 14.65 -8.47 0.39
C GLU A 133 14.05 -8.14 1.78
N PRO A 134 14.53 -7.13 2.53
CA PRO A 134 13.95 -6.81 3.84
C PRO A 134 12.49 -6.32 3.74
N VAL A 135 12.17 -5.58 2.68
CA VAL A 135 10.82 -5.07 2.43
C VAL A 135 9.90 -6.21 2.01
N TYR A 136 10.35 -7.05 1.08
CA TYR A 136 9.64 -8.25 0.65
C TYR A 136 9.24 -9.14 1.84
N GLN A 137 10.20 -9.50 2.69
CA GLN A 137 9.95 -10.34 3.85
C GLN A 137 8.95 -9.70 4.83
N ALA A 138 9.08 -8.39 5.07
CA ALA A 138 8.16 -7.66 5.94
C ALA A 138 6.73 -7.63 5.36
N LEU A 139 6.57 -7.37 4.06
CA LEU A 139 5.26 -7.34 3.41
C LEU A 139 4.55 -8.70 3.46
N ILE A 140 5.29 -9.80 3.25
CA ILE A 140 4.79 -11.17 3.35
C ILE A 140 4.41 -11.51 4.79
N ARG A 141 5.29 -11.19 5.74
CA ARG A 141 5.02 -11.41 7.18
C ARG A 141 3.75 -10.70 7.62
N ASN A 142 3.54 -9.46 7.20
CA ASN A 142 2.35 -8.68 7.55
C ASN A 142 1.04 -9.36 7.12
N LEU A 143 1.01 -10.02 5.96
CA LEU A 143 -0.17 -10.74 5.48
C LEU A 143 -0.31 -12.16 6.04
N LYS A 144 0.80 -12.83 6.41
CA LYS A 144 0.77 -14.19 6.96
C LYS A 144 0.52 -14.20 8.47
N GLU A 145 1.14 -13.29 9.22
CA GLU A 145 1.12 -13.25 10.68
C GLU A 145 0.20 -12.17 11.25
N SER A 146 -0.13 -11.13 10.46
CA SER A 146 -0.93 -9.98 10.91
C SER A 146 -0.48 -9.43 12.27
N PRO A 147 0.81 -9.04 12.43
CA PRO A 147 1.28 -8.45 13.67
C PRO A 147 0.50 -7.16 13.97
N GLN A 148 0.22 -6.92 15.24
CA GLN A 148 -0.53 -5.75 15.71
C GLN A 148 0.16 -5.16 16.92
N ILE A 149 0.18 -3.83 17.02
CA ILE A 149 0.80 -3.12 18.15
C ILE A 149 0.18 -3.52 19.50
N SER A 150 -1.11 -3.85 19.52
CA SER A 150 -1.86 -4.27 20.71
C SER A 150 -1.41 -5.62 21.27
N LYS A 151 -0.72 -6.43 20.46
CA LYS A 151 -0.18 -7.74 20.83
C LYS A 151 1.33 -7.71 21.11
N MET A 152 1.97 -6.57 20.86
CA MET A 152 3.40 -6.38 21.10
C MET A 152 3.66 -6.04 22.56
N SER A 153 4.84 -6.43 23.06
CA SER A 153 5.29 -5.96 24.37
C SER A 153 5.63 -4.46 24.32
N SER A 154 5.52 -3.74 25.43
CA SER A 154 5.89 -2.32 25.48
C SER A 154 7.34 -2.08 25.04
N HIS A 155 8.25 -3.01 25.36
CA HIS A 155 9.65 -2.93 24.93
C HIS A 155 9.77 -3.03 23.41
N GLU A 156 9.05 -3.97 22.78
CA GLU A 156 9.02 -4.13 21.33
C GLU A 156 8.45 -2.90 20.63
N VAL A 157 7.32 -2.37 21.12
CA VAL A 157 6.71 -1.14 20.61
C VAL A 157 7.69 0.03 20.69
N MET A 158 8.36 0.22 21.82
CA MET A 158 9.35 1.30 21.97
C MET A 158 10.57 1.10 21.08
N THR A 159 11.00 -0.14 20.87
CA THR A 159 12.14 -0.46 19.99
C THR A 159 11.81 -0.13 18.54
N LEU A 160 10.68 -0.63 18.05
CA LEU A 160 10.24 -0.45 16.67
C LEU A 160 9.76 0.97 16.41
N PHE A 161 8.75 1.42 17.15
CA PHE A 161 8.00 2.65 16.87
C PHE A 161 8.28 3.80 17.85
N GLY A 162 9.03 3.57 18.92
CA GLY A 162 9.35 4.62 19.89
C GLY A 162 10.15 5.74 19.23
N GLN A 163 9.82 7.00 19.53
CA GLN A 163 10.58 8.13 19.05
C GLN A 163 12.00 8.08 19.60
N SER A 164 13.01 8.19 18.72
CA SER A 164 14.33 8.57 19.19
C SER A 164 14.19 10.02 19.66
N TYR A 165 14.23 10.25 20.97
CA TYR A 165 14.33 11.59 21.55
C TYR A 165 15.70 12.17 21.19
N ASN A 166 15.86 12.56 19.93
CA ASN A 166 17.04 13.23 19.42
C ASN A 166 16.61 14.42 18.56
N LYS A 167 15.64 15.20 19.06
CA LYS A 167 15.49 16.60 18.64
C LYS A 167 16.68 17.41 19.19
N LYS A 168 17.88 17.18 18.65
CA LYS A 168 18.74 18.33 18.37
C LYS A 168 18.11 19.02 17.18
N THR A 169 17.18 19.93 17.45
CA THR A 169 16.77 20.93 16.47
C THR A 169 18.05 21.57 15.94
N LYS A 170 18.51 21.16 14.75
CA LYS A 170 19.56 21.87 14.05
C LYS A 170 18.97 23.22 13.70
N LEU A 171 19.17 24.21 14.58
CA LEU A 171 18.85 25.60 14.32
C LEU A 171 19.37 25.94 12.92
N THR A 172 18.49 26.45 12.06
CA THR A 172 18.91 26.97 10.77
C THR A 172 19.92 28.09 11.00
N TRP A 173 20.79 28.36 10.01
CA TRP A 173 21.85 29.38 10.17
C TRP A 173 21.29 30.75 10.61
N TRP A 174 20.10 31.13 10.12
CA TRP A 174 19.39 32.34 10.54
C TRP A 174 18.89 32.29 11.99
N GLN A 175 18.44 31.13 12.47
CA GLN A 175 18.06 30.96 13.87
C GLN A 175 19.27 31.03 14.82
N LYS A 176 20.47 30.64 14.36
CA LYS A 176 21.72 30.81 15.13
C LYS A 176 22.15 32.27 15.24
N LEU A 177 21.92 33.07 14.18
CA LEU A 177 22.21 34.51 14.17
C LEU A 177 21.35 35.29 15.17
N LEU A 178 20.08 34.91 15.35
CA LEU A 178 19.17 35.56 16.30
C LEU A 178 19.60 35.43 17.78
N PHE A 179 20.44 34.44 18.11
CA PHE A 179 20.98 34.27 19.48
C PHE A 179 22.29 35.03 19.74
N LEU A 180 22.91 35.63 18.72
CA LEU A 180 24.15 36.41 18.85
C LEU A 180 23.89 37.92 19.05
N PHE A 181 22.64 38.38 18.94
CA PHE A 181 22.23 39.78 19.12
C PHE A 181 21.39 40.00 20.40
N LYS A 182 21.59 39.17 21.43
CA LYS A 182 21.04 39.36 22.76
C LYS A 182 22.14 39.64 23.77
#